data_AF-A0A938VHB0-F1
#
_entry.id   AF-A0A938VHB0-F1
#
_cell.length_a   1.000
_cell.length_b   1.000
_cell.length_c   1.000
_cell.angle_alpha   90.00
_cell.angle_beta   90.00
_cell.angle_gamma   90.00
#
_symmetry.space_group_name_H-M   'P 1'
#
loop_
_entity.id
_entity.type
_entity.pdbx_description
1 polymer ?
#
loop_
_entity_poly.entity_id
_entity_poly.type
_entity_poly.pdbx_seq_one_letter_code
_entity_poly.pdbx_strand_id
1 'polypeptide(L)'
;MTVNGSKPKFAMYWAASCGGCEIAVLNTHEKILDVDANFDVVFWPVAMDAKYKDVEAMEDGSILLTLFNGGIRNDENEHLAKLLRRKSQIMVSFGSCACEGCIPGLANLSPVGDIVHAAYNTITTDNPNEIYPRISYDVPEGELHIPKLAKVLRPLDLVVDVDCYMPGCPPESHQIAAVIDLVIKVVKGEAELPPKGSVIGAGDSTVCDECPRARNVKSIKEFKRIQDIAPVDPDLCLLEQGIPCNGPATRSGCNARCPAVGAQCIGCYGPAEGVMDYGARLITAFSSVIDANTTEEIDRILDGIPDPTGQVYRFNLAGSLLKANRDAWKVK
;
A
#
# COMPACT_ATOMS: atom_id res chain seq x y z
N MET A 1 9.90 -18.87 -22.60
CA MET A 1 10.11 -18.95 -24.06
C MET A 1 10.09 -17.53 -24.62
N THR A 2 11.25 -16.92 -24.86
CA THR A 2 11.35 -15.67 -25.61
C THR A 2 11.71 -16.01 -27.05
N VAL A 3 10.84 -15.60 -27.98
CA VAL A 3 11.11 -15.65 -29.41
C VAL A 3 11.86 -14.36 -29.76
N ASN A 4 13.05 -14.49 -30.35
CA ASN A 4 13.82 -13.46 -31.04
C ASN A 4 14.21 -12.19 -30.27
N GLY A 5 15.45 -12.15 -29.73
CA GLY A 5 16.37 -10.99 -29.71
C GLY A 5 15.88 -9.60 -29.26
N SER A 6 14.67 -9.47 -28.76
CA SER A 6 13.99 -8.24 -28.37
C SER A 6 13.84 -8.22 -26.85
N LYS A 7 13.99 -7.03 -26.26
CA LYS A 7 13.90 -6.87 -24.81
C LYS A 7 12.50 -7.30 -24.34
N PRO A 8 12.37 -8.05 -23.23
CA PRO A 8 11.07 -8.36 -22.65
C PRO A 8 10.29 -7.09 -22.34
N LYS A 9 8.96 -7.14 -22.53
CA LYS A 9 8.08 -6.00 -22.31
C LYS A 9 7.80 -5.80 -20.82
N PHE A 10 7.88 -4.55 -20.37
CA PHE A 10 7.63 -4.12 -19.01
C PHE A 10 6.53 -3.06 -18.97
N ALA A 11 5.65 -3.16 -17.97
CA ALA A 11 4.66 -2.13 -17.70
C ALA A 11 4.65 -1.73 -16.22
N MET A 12 4.30 -0.48 -15.98
CA MET A 12 4.10 0.07 -14.65
C MET A 12 2.90 1.00 -14.66
N TYR A 13 1.98 0.84 -13.71
CA TYR A 13 0.73 1.58 -13.73
C TYR A 13 0.26 1.98 -12.33
N TRP A 14 -0.29 3.19 -12.24
CA TRP A 14 -0.85 3.82 -11.06
C TRP A 14 -2.39 3.79 -11.02
N ALA A 15 -2.99 3.05 -10.09
CA ALA A 15 -4.43 3.11 -9.84
C ALA A 15 -4.75 4.21 -8.82
N ALA A 16 -5.55 3.92 -7.78
CA ALA A 16 -5.73 4.84 -6.66
C ALA A 16 -4.43 4.91 -5.83
N SER A 17 -3.50 5.75 -6.26
CA SER A 17 -2.14 5.88 -5.74
C SER A 17 -1.75 7.36 -5.59
N CYS A 18 -0.64 7.61 -4.89
CA CYS A 18 -0.07 8.96 -4.71
C CYS A 18 1.13 9.25 -5.63
N GLY A 19 1.46 8.34 -6.55
CA GLY A 19 2.68 8.40 -7.36
C GLY A 19 3.97 8.04 -6.60
N GLY A 20 3.94 7.84 -5.28
CA GLY A 20 5.15 7.57 -4.48
C GLY A 20 5.91 6.30 -4.89
N CYS A 21 5.22 5.27 -5.37
CA CYS A 21 5.86 4.04 -5.87
C CYS A 21 6.60 4.29 -7.19
N GLU A 22 6.09 5.17 -8.05
CA GLU A 22 6.77 5.61 -9.29
C GLU A 22 8.07 6.33 -8.95
N ILE A 23 8.00 7.28 -8.01
CA ILE A 23 9.16 8.02 -7.54
C ILE A 23 10.18 7.09 -6.87
N ALA A 24 9.74 6.05 -6.16
CA ALA A 24 10.66 5.08 -5.57
C ALA A 24 11.45 4.29 -6.62
N VAL A 25 10.84 3.97 -7.77
CA VAL A 25 11.56 3.36 -8.91
C VAL A 25 12.56 4.36 -9.50
N LEU A 26 12.18 5.63 -9.67
CA LEU A 26 13.11 6.67 -10.15
C LEU A 26 14.25 6.96 -9.15
N ASN A 27 14.02 6.78 -7.86
CA ASN A 27 15.02 6.88 -6.78
C ASN A 27 15.99 5.69 -6.75
N THR A 28 15.94 4.79 -7.72
CA THR A 28 17.04 3.83 -7.98
C THR A 28 18.20 4.47 -8.75
N HIS A 29 18.08 5.75 -9.11
CA HIS A 29 19.11 6.58 -9.73
C HIS A 29 19.66 5.94 -11.01
N GLU A 30 20.97 5.71 -11.11
CA GLU A 30 21.61 5.19 -12.32
C GLU A 30 21.12 3.78 -12.68
N LYS A 31 20.60 3.03 -11.70
CA LYS A 31 20.04 1.69 -11.89
C LYS A 31 18.83 1.68 -12.83
N ILE A 32 18.14 2.81 -13.02
CA ILE A 32 17.04 2.91 -13.99
C ILE A 32 17.52 2.63 -15.42
N LEU A 33 18.81 2.89 -15.71
CA LEU A 33 19.41 2.58 -17.01
C LEU A 33 19.49 1.07 -17.26
N ASP A 34 19.58 0.25 -16.20
CA ASP A 34 19.50 -1.21 -16.34
C ASP A 34 18.09 -1.64 -16.73
N VAL A 35 17.06 -0.92 -16.28
CA VAL A 35 15.67 -1.19 -16.71
C VAL A 35 15.54 -0.91 -18.20
N ASP A 36 15.98 0.26 -18.68
CA ASP A 36 15.98 0.58 -20.11
C ASP A 36 16.82 -0.43 -20.91
N ALA A 37 18.01 -0.81 -20.43
CA ALA A 37 18.89 -1.73 -21.14
C ALA A 37 18.30 -3.15 -21.28
N ASN A 38 17.48 -3.60 -20.32
CA ASN A 38 16.98 -4.97 -20.27
C ASN A 38 15.49 -5.13 -20.59
N PHE A 39 14.68 -4.06 -20.56
CA PHE A 39 13.25 -4.10 -20.83
C PHE A 39 12.83 -3.13 -21.92
N ASP A 40 11.81 -3.52 -22.68
CA ASP A 40 11.02 -2.61 -23.51
C ASP A 40 9.87 -2.08 -22.66
N VAL A 41 9.96 -0.83 -22.22
CA VAL A 41 8.89 -0.21 -21.42
C VAL A 41 7.74 0.14 -22.38
N VAL A 42 6.64 -0.59 -22.27
CA VAL A 42 5.50 -0.47 -23.19
C VAL A 42 4.37 0.37 -22.62
N PHE A 43 4.31 0.50 -21.30
CA PHE A 43 3.27 1.27 -20.63
C PHE A 43 3.76 1.75 -19.28
N TRP A 44 3.98 3.05 -19.17
CA TRP A 44 4.36 3.72 -17.93
C TRP A 44 3.92 5.19 -17.97
N PRO A 45 2.69 5.53 -17.55
CA PRO A 45 2.07 6.82 -17.82
C PRO A 45 2.85 8.05 -17.35
N VAL A 46 3.67 7.92 -16.30
CA VAL A 46 4.49 9.04 -15.77
C VAL A 46 5.72 9.32 -16.65
N ALA A 47 6.22 8.30 -17.36
CA ALA A 47 7.50 8.34 -18.06
C ALA A 47 7.36 8.23 -19.59
N MET A 48 6.19 7.82 -20.08
CA MET A 48 5.97 7.49 -21.49
C MET A 48 4.60 7.93 -21.99
N ASP A 49 4.51 8.14 -23.31
CA ASP A 49 3.31 8.63 -23.97
C ASP A 49 2.28 7.55 -24.35
N ALA A 50 2.59 6.27 -24.13
CA ALA A 50 1.69 5.15 -24.41
C ALA A 50 0.33 5.34 -23.71
N LYS A 51 -0.75 5.16 -24.46
CA LYS A 51 -2.13 5.36 -24.02
C LYS A 51 -2.83 4.00 -23.84
N TYR A 52 -4.01 4.01 -23.23
CA TYR A 52 -4.75 2.78 -22.92
C TYR A 52 -5.05 1.95 -24.16
N LYS A 53 -5.44 2.60 -25.27
CA LYS A 53 -5.66 1.95 -26.58
C LYS A 53 -4.44 1.16 -27.09
N ASP A 54 -3.23 1.63 -26.77
CA ASP A 54 -2.00 0.98 -27.23
C ASP A 54 -1.81 -0.34 -26.47
N VAL A 55 -2.13 -0.36 -25.17
CA VAL A 55 -2.16 -1.57 -24.33
C VAL A 55 -3.27 -2.52 -24.75
N GLU A 56 -4.47 -2.00 -25.04
CA GLU A 56 -5.62 -2.79 -25.50
C GLU A 56 -5.30 -3.58 -26.78
N ALA A 57 -4.60 -2.93 -27.71
CA ALA A 57 -4.19 -3.50 -29.00
C ALA A 57 -3.07 -4.55 -28.89
N MET A 58 -2.38 -4.65 -27.76
CA MET A 58 -1.34 -5.66 -27.56
C MET A 58 -1.93 -7.07 -27.53
N GLU A 59 -1.13 -8.09 -27.84
CA GLU A 59 -1.55 -9.48 -27.64
C GLU A 59 -1.63 -9.81 -26.13
N ASP A 60 -2.57 -10.67 -25.75
CA ASP A 60 -2.68 -11.15 -24.37
C ASP A 60 -1.42 -11.93 -23.96
N GLY A 61 -0.98 -11.77 -22.71
CA GLY A 61 0.29 -12.36 -22.23
C GLY A 61 1.57 -11.83 -22.90
N SER A 62 1.51 -10.73 -23.67
CA SER A 62 2.69 -10.19 -24.34
C SER A 62 3.59 -9.34 -23.44
N ILE A 63 3.09 -8.84 -22.31
CA ILE A 63 3.88 -8.11 -21.30
C ILE A 63 4.51 -9.13 -20.35
N LEU A 64 5.83 -9.14 -20.20
CA LEU A 64 6.48 -10.07 -19.28
C LEU A 64 6.15 -9.71 -17.82
N LEU A 65 6.41 -8.46 -17.44
CA LEU A 65 6.29 -7.99 -16.06
C LEU A 65 5.43 -6.73 -15.99
N THR A 66 4.51 -6.70 -15.03
CA THR A 66 3.79 -5.49 -14.65
C THR A 66 3.91 -5.22 -13.17
N LEU A 67 4.41 -4.02 -12.84
CA LEU A 67 4.33 -3.46 -11.50
C LEU A 67 3.06 -2.61 -11.39
N PHE A 68 2.04 -3.15 -10.73
CA PHE A 68 0.78 -2.43 -10.55
C PHE A 68 0.77 -1.79 -9.15
N ASN A 69 0.74 -0.46 -9.10
CA ASN A 69 0.64 0.28 -7.84
C ASN A 69 -0.72 0.97 -7.70
N GLY A 70 -1.12 1.24 -6.46
CA GLY A 70 -2.43 1.82 -6.15
C GLY A 70 -3.52 0.78 -5.90
N GLY A 71 -4.54 1.17 -5.12
CA GLY A 71 -5.73 0.35 -4.90
C GLY A 71 -6.78 0.52 -5.99
N ILE A 72 -7.85 -0.27 -5.93
CA ILE A 72 -8.98 -0.19 -6.87
C ILE A 72 -10.09 0.66 -6.24
N ARG A 73 -10.20 1.93 -6.65
CA ARG A 73 -11.16 2.90 -6.08
C ARG A 73 -12.27 3.31 -7.03
N ASN A 74 -12.09 3.15 -8.34
CA ASN A 74 -13.10 3.44 -9.36
C ASN A 74 -13.10 2.35 -10.46
N ASP A 75 -14.05 2.46 -11.38
CA ASP A 75 -14.22 1.55 -12.51
C ASP A 75 -13.06 1.62 -13.53
N GLU A 76 -12.42 2.77 -13.74
CA GLU A 76 -11.20 2.89 -14.54
C GLU A 76 -10.04 2.07 -13.96
N ASN A 77 -9.80 2.16 -12.64
CA ASN A 77 -8.79 1.34 -11.96
C ASN A 77 -9.09 -0.16 -12.13
N GLU A 78 -10.36 -0.55 -11.99
CA GLU A 78 -10.77 -1.96 -12.16
C GLU A 78 -10.59 -2.43 -13.62
N HIS A 79 -10.94 -1.57 -14.59
CA HIS A 79 -10.71 -1.84 -16.00
C HIS A 79 -9.21 -2.05 -16.30
N LEU A 80 -8.35 -1.15 -15.82
CA LEU A 80 -6.90 -1.27 -16.05
C LEU A 80 -6.26 -2.42 -15.29
N ALA A 81 -6.73 -2.76 -14.09
CA ALA A 81 -6.29 -3.98 -13.40
C ALA A 81 -6.58 -5.23 -14.25
N LYS A 82 -7.80 -5.36 -14.78
CA LYS A 82 -8.19 -6.51 -15.63
C LYS A 82 -7.48 -6.52 -16.98
N LEU A 83 -7.31 -5.34 -17.60
CA LEU A 83 -6.58 -5.20 -18.86
C LEU A 83 -5.13 -5.64 -18.67
N LEU A 84 -4.42 -5.04 -17.72
CA LEU A 84 -3.01 -5.33 -17.49
C LEU A 84 -2.81 -6.78 -17.04
N ARG A 85 -3.64 -7.32 -16.14
CA ARG A 85 -3.57 -8.76 -15.80
C ARG A 85 -3.64 -9.64 -17.04
N ARG A 86 -4.57 -9.36 -17.96
CA ARG A 86 -4.74 -10.15 -19.19
C ARG A 86 -3.54 -10.00 -20.14
N LYS A 87 -2.93 -8.81 -20.21
CA LYS A 87 -1.75 -8.57 -21.04
C LYS A 87 -0.45 -9.10 -20.43
N SER A 88 -0.41 -9.34 -19.12
CA SER A 88 0.82 -9.65 -18.39
C SER A 88 0.99 -11.12 -18.02
N GLN A 89 2.22 -11.60 -18.16
CA GLN A 89 2.63 -12.93 -17.68
C GLN A 89 2.86 -12.90 -16.16
N ILE A 90 3.52 -11.85 -15.66
CA ILE A 90 3.80 -11.64 -14.24
C ILE A 90 3.18 -10.32 -13.81
N MET A 91 2.31 -10.34 -12.81
CA MET A 91 1.72 -9.16 -12.18
C MET A 91 2.16 -9.09 -10.72
N VAL A 92 2.88 -8.03 -10.39
CA VAL A 92 3.32 -7.74 -9.03
C VAL A 92 2.40 -6.68 -8.44
N SER A 93 1.80 -6.99 -7.30
CA SER A 93 1.16 -5.99 -6.45
C SER A 93 2.27 -5.13 -5.82
N PHE A 94 2.47 -3.94 -6.36
CA PHE A 94 3.62 -3.08 -6.07
C PHE A 94 3.23 -1.91 -5.15
N GLY A 95 3.72 -1.95 -3.92
CA GLY A 95 3.44 -0.98 -2.86
C GLY A 95 2.21 -1.31 -2.01
N SER A 96 2.16 -0.72 -0.81
CA SER A 96 1.10 -0.95 0.19
C SER A 96 -0.31 -0.67 -0.37
N CYS A 97 -0.47 0.30 -1.28
CA CYS A 97 -1.79 0.58 -1.85
C CYS A 97 -2.34 -0.61 -2.64
N ALA A 98 -1.50 -1.25 -3.47
CA ALA A 98 -1.91 -2.41 -4.24
C ALA A 98 -2.03 -3.65 -3.35
N CYS A 99 -1.13 -3.82 -2.38
CA CYS A 99 -1.09 -5.01 -1.52
C CYS A 99 -2.24 -5.07 -0.52
N GLU A 100 -2.66 -3.92 0.03
CA GLU A 100 -3.52 -3.90 1.22
C GLU A 100 -4.46 -2.68 1.30
N GLY A 101 -4.36 -1.78 0.31
CA GLY A 101 -5.23 -0.62 0.14
C GLY A 101 -4.69 0.70 0.68
N CYS A 102 -3.71 0.66 1.60
CA CYS A 102 -3.01 1.83 2.16
C CYS A 102 -3.96 2.89 2.77
N ILE A 103 -3.46 4.11 2.95
CA ILE A 103 -4.17 5.29 3.45
C ILE A 103 -5.51 5.52 2.72
N PRO A 104 -5.60 5.42 1.38
CA PRO A 104 -6.90 5.59 0.69
C PRO A 104 -7.95 4.56 1.12
N GLY A 105 -7.54 3.40 1.63
CA GLY A 105 -8.42 2.38 2.19
C GLY A 105 -9.20 2.84 3.42
N LEU A 106 -8.73 3.85 4.17
CA LEU A 106 -9.48 4.43 5.31
C LEU A 106 -10.80 5.07 4.89
N ALA A 107 -10.95 5.45 3.61
CA ALA A 107 -12.22 5.89 3.05
C ALA A 107 -13.33 4.83 3.18
N ASN A 108 -12.97 3.55 3.37
CA ASN A 108 -13.92 2.46 3.62
C ASN A 108 -14.64 2.58 4.98
N LEU A 109 -14.34 3.60 5.79
CA LEU A 109 -15.09 3.92 7.00
C LEU A 109 -16.36 4.73 6.72
N SER A 110 -16.51 5.30 5.51
CA SER A 110 -17.59 6.21 5.13
C SER A 110 -18.23 5.81 3.79
N PRO A 111 -19.52 6.10 3.56
CA PRO A 111 -20.13 5.97 2.24
C PRO A 111 -19.56 7.00 1.25
N VAL A 112 -19.64 6.68 -0.04
CA VAL A 112 -19.11 7.54 -1.13
C VAL A 112 -19.70 8.95 -1.10
N GLY A 113 -21.01 9.08 -0.85
CA GLY A 113 -21.67 10.39 -0.76
C GLY A 113 -21.04 11.31 0.29
N ASP A 114 -20.71 10.78 1.48
CA ASP A 114 -20.08 11.56 2.56
C ASP A 114 -18.65 12.00 2.17
N ILE A 115 -17.91 11.15 1.46
CA ILE A 115 -16.57 11.46 0.94
C ILE A 115 -16.63 12.58 -0.11
N VAL A 116 -17.55 12.47 -1.07
CA VAL A 116 -17.76 13.48 -2.11
C VAL A 116 -18.23 14.79 -1.49
N HIS A 117 -19.16 14.73 -0.54
CA HIS A 117 -19.62 15.90 0.20
C HIS A 117 -18.46 16.60 0.91
N ALA A 118 -17.63 15.86 1.66
CA ALA A 118 -16.48 16.43 2.35
C ALA A 118 -15.44 17.07 1.39
N ALA A 119 -15.32 16.57 0.16
CA ALA A 119 -14.39 17.11 -0.84
C ALA A 119 -14.93 18.35 -1.56
N TYR A 120 -16.25 18.42 -1.81
CA TYR A 120 -16.88 19.45 -2.66
C TYR A 120 -17.81 20.38 -1.89
N ASN A 121 -17.89 20.26 -0.56
CA ASN A 121 -18.63 21.15 0.31
C ASN A 121 -17.85 21.41 1.61
N THR A 122 -17.04 22.46 1.60
CA THR A 122 -16.25 22.91 2.75
C THR A 122 -16.43 24.39 2.98
N ILE A 123 -15.94 24.90 4.11
CA ILE A 123 -15.97 26.35 4.43
C ILE A 123 -15.28 27.23 3.37
N THR A 124 -14.40 26.66 2.55
CA THR A 124 -13.68 27.37 1.48
C THR A 124 -14.20 27.06 0.08
N THR A 125 -15.17 26.14 -0.06
CA THR A 125 -15.72 25.77 -1.35
C THR A 125 -16.88 26.67 -1.72
N ASP A 126 -16.76 27.43 -2.82
CA ASP A 126 -17.87 28.20 -3.39
C ASP A 126 -18.81 27.26 -4.16
N ASN A 127 -19.82 26.72 -3.48
CA ASN A 127 -20.80 25.80 -4.04
C ASN A 127 -22.23 26.04 -3.50
N PRO A 128 -22.82 27.23 -3.71
CA PRO A 128 -24.10 27.62 -3.11
C PRO A 128 -25.29 26.77 -3.58
N ASN A 129 -25.13 26.06 -4.71
CA ASN A 129 -26.16 25.21 -5.31
C ASN A 129 -25.92 23.72 -5.03
N GLU A 130 -24.93 23.38 -4.19
CA GLU A 130 -24.58 22.00 -3.84
C GLU A 130 -24.42 21.08 -5.07
N ILE A 131 -23.69 21.56 -6.07
CA ILE A 131 -23.42 20.83 -7.30
C ILE A 131 -22.26 19.88 -7.04
N TYR A 132 -22.44 18.59 -7.33
CA TYR A 132 -21.42 17.55 -7.22
C TYR A 132 -21.07 16.98 -8.59
N PRO A 133 -19.85 16.43 -8.77
CA PRO A 133 -19.47 15.76 -10.01
C PRO A 133 -20.44 14.65 -10.39
N ARG A 134 -20.82 14.60 -11.67
CA ARG A 134 -21.64 13.54 -12.25
C ARG A 134 -20.77 12.66 -13.12
N ILE A 135 -21.07 11.36 -13.13
CA ILE A 135 -20.35 10.35 -13.92
C ILE A 135 -20.43 10.65 -15.42
N SER A 136 -21.55 11.22 -15.86
CA SER A 136 -21.79 11.64 -17.24
C SER A 136 -22.42 13.03 -17.25
N TYR A 137 -22.05 13.84 -18.25
CA TYR A 137 -22.63 15.14 -18.50
C TYR A 137 -22.54 15.51 -19.99
N ASP A 138 -23.67 15.85 -20.60
CA ASP A 138 -23.73 16.28 -22.00
C ASP A 138 -23.24 17.72 -22.18
N VAL A 139 -22.29 17.91 -23.09
CA VAL A 139 -21.83 19.22 -23.58
C VAL A 139 -21.92 19.28 -25.11
N PRO A 140 -21.84 20.47 -25.75
CA PRO A 140 -21.91 20.59 -27.21
C PRO A 140 -20.88 19.71 -27.96
N GLU A 141 -19.72 19.46 -27.36
CA GLU A 141 -18.63 18.65 -27.92
C GLU A 141 -18.84 17.13 -27.75
N GLY A 142 -19.81 16.69 -26.95
CA GLY A 142 -20.11 15.29 -26.68
C GLY A 142 -20.48 15.00 -25.23
N GLU A 143 -20.52 13.71 -24.86
CA GLU A 143 -20.73 13.28 -23.47
C GLU A 143 -19.38 13.27 -22.73
N LEU A 144 -19.25 14.08 -21.67
CA LEU A 144 -18.12 14.00 -20.75
C LEU A 144 -18.32 12.86 -19.76
N HIS A 145 -17.29 12.06 -19.55
CA HIS A 145 -17.31 10.95 -18.61
C HIS A 145 -16.20 11.09 -17.56
N ILE A 146 -16.53 10.81 -16.29
CA ILE A 146 -15.55 10.60 -15.22
C ILE A 146 -15.73 9.21 -14.59
N PRO A 147 -14.64 8.58 -14.11
CA PRO A 147 -14.72 7.26 -13.49
C PRO A 147 -15.69 7.22 -12.31
N LYS A 148 -16.51 6.17 -12.26
CA LYS A 148 -17.42 5.92 -11.13
C LYS A 148 -16.63 5.39 -9.94
N LEU A 149 -16.70 6.09 -8.81
CA LEU A 149 -16.18 5.60 -7.54
C LEU A 149 -16.87 4.28 -7.14
N ALA A 150 -16.06 3.27 -6.84
CA ALA A 150 -16.50 2.05 -6.18
C ALA A 150 -17.03 2.39 -4.78
N LYS A 151 -17.85 1.52 -4.17
CA LYS A 151 -18.35 1.74 -2.79
C LYS A 151 -17.22 1.74 -1.77
N VAL A 152 -16.31 0.78 -1.93
CA VAL A 152 -15.12 0.59 -1.11
C VAL A 152 -13.90 0.46 -2.01
N LEU A 153 -12.76 0.91 -1.49
CA LEU A 153 -11.46 0.59 -2.06
C LEU A 153 -11.15 -0.88 -1.79
N ARG A 154 -10.54 -1.54 -2.78
CA ARG A 154 -10.02 -2.91 -2.65
C ARG A 154 -8.53 -2.94 -2.99
N PRO A 155 -7.70 -3.75 -2.32
CA PRO A 155 -6.40 -4.14 -2.86
C PRO A 155 -6.55 -4.90 -4.18
N LEU A 156 -5.44 -5.02 -4.92
CA LEU A 156 -5.41 -5.53 -6.28
C LEU A 156 -5.84 -7.01 -6.37
N ASP A 157 -5.39 -7.82 -5.42
CA ASP A 157 -5.61 -9.27 -5.33
C ASP A 157 -7.08 -9.67 -5.10
N LEU A 158 -7.91 -8.75 -4.62
CA LEU A 158 -9.37 -8.93 -4.54
C LEU A 158 -10.09 -8.69 -5.88
N VAL A 159 -9.37 -8.27 -6.93
CA VAL A 159 -9.94 -7.90 -8.24
C VAL A 159 -9.36 -8.73 -9.37
N VAL A 160 -8.05 -9.00 -9.33
CA VAL A 160 -7.34 -9.83 -10.31
C VAL A 160 -6.32 -10.73 -9.63
N ASP A 161 -5.94 -11.79 -10.32
CA ASP A 161 -4.91 -12.72 -9.87
C ASP A 161 -3.52 -12.08 -9.88
N VAL A 162 -2.78 -12.16 -8.77
CA VAL A 162 -1.44 -11.57 -8.64
C VAL A 162 -0.40 -12.65 -8.40
N ASP A 163 0.81 -12.43 -8.91
CA ASP A 163 1.88 -13.41 -8.84
C ASP A 163 2.78 -13.20 -7.61
N CYS A 164 3.13 -11.95 -7.32
CA CYS A 164 3.97 -11.59 -6.17
C CYS A 164 3.51 -10.27 -5.53
N TYR A 165 3.97 -10.03 -4.31
CA TYR A 165 3.70 -8.80 -3.57
C TYR A 165 5.01 -8.11 -3.19
N MET A 166 5.08 -6.79 -3.37
CA MET A 166 6.16 -5.98 -2.84
C MET A 166 5.58 -4.87 -1.95
N PRO A 167 5.59 -5.03 -0.62
CA PRO A 167 5.00 -4.08 0.29
C PRO A 167 5.89 -2.85 0.53
N GLY A 168 5.30 -1.83 1.16
CA GLY A 168 5.97 -0.57 1.50
C GLY A 168 5.19 0.64 0.97
N CYS A 169 5.22 1.75 1.71
CA CYS A 169 4.58 3.01 1.30
C CYS A 169 5.59 4.17 1.24
N PRO A 170 6.45 4.22 0.19
CA PRO A 170 6.63 3.22 -0.86
C PRO A 170 7.62 2.11 -0.46
N PRO A 171 7.79 1.04 -1.26
CA PRO A 171 8.94 0.13 -1.14
C PRO A 171 10.25 0.91 -1.33
N GLU A 172 11.32 0.47 -0.68
CA GLU A 172 12.62 1.17 -0.72
C GLU A 172 13.39 0.89 -2.01
N SER A 173 14.13 1.89 -2.50
CA SER A 173 14.85 1.80 -3.78
C SER A 173 15.78 0.58 -3.89
N HIS A 174 16.45 0.20 -2.79
CA HIS A 174 17.33 -0.97 -2.79
C HIS A 174 16.56 -2.29 -2.95
N GLN A 175 15.32 -2.37 -2.46
CA GLN A 175 14.43 -3.53 -2.62
C GLN A 175 13.94 -3.61 -4.07
N ILE A 176 13.57 -2.47 -4.65
CA ILE A 176 13.18 -2.33 -6.05
C ILE A 176 14.32 -2.78 -6.97
N ALA A 177 15.54 -2.27 -6.74
CA ALA A 177 16.73 -2.64 -7.50
C ALA A 177 17.02 -4.14 -7.43
N ALA A 178 16.93 -4.74 -6.23
CA ALA A 178 17.14 -6.18 -6.06
C ALA A 178 16.11 -7.03 -6.83
N VAL A 179 14.85 -6.59 -6.90
CA VAL A 179 13.83 -7.28 -7.68
C VAL A 179 14.02 -7.09 -9.18
N ILE A 180 14.41 -5.90 -9.64
CA ILE A 180 14.80 -5.70 -11.05
C ILE A 180 15.94 -6.67 -11.43
N ASP A 181 16.97 -6.78 -10.59
CA ASP A 181 18.08 -7.71 -10.81
C ASP A 181 17.62 -9.17 -10.85
N LEU A 182 16.70 -9.57 -9.95
CA LEU A 182 16.12 -10.91 -9.96
C LEU A 182 15.38 -11.20 -11.27
N VAL A 183 14.52 -10.27 -11.72
CA VAL A 183 13.76 -10.46 -12.96
C VAL A 183 14.69 -10.51 -14.17
N ILE A 184 15.74 -9.69 -14.21
CA ILE A 184 16.76 -9.76 -15.27
C ILE A 184 17.43 -11.14 -15.29
N LYS A 185 17.79 -11.69 -14.13
CA LYS A 185 18.36 -13.05 -14.04
C LYS A 185 17.38 -14.12 -14.51
N VAL A 186 16.09 -14.01 -14.15
CA VAL A 186 15.04 -14.91 -14.63
C VAL A 186 14.93 -14.88 -16.16
N VAL A 187 14.93 -13.69 -16.76
CA VAL A 187 14.89 -13.52 -18.22
C VAL A 187 16.09 -14.17 -18.91
N LYS A 188 17.26 -14.10 -18.28
CA LYS A 188 18.51 -14.73 -18.77
C LYS A 188 18.57 -16.24 -18.51
N GLY A 189 17.59 -16.81 -17.81
CA GLY A 189 17.59 -18.23 -17.42
C GLY A 189 18.58 -18.56 -16.29
N GLU A 190 19.03 -17.55 -15.54
CA GLU A 190 20.00 -17.68 -14.44
C GLU A 190 19.33 -17.83 -13.07
N ALA A 191 18.02 -17.58 -12.99
CA ALA A 191 17.22 -17.69 -11.78
C ALA A 191 15.78 -18.11 -12.10
N GLU A 192 15.04 -18.52 -11.07
CA GLU A 192 13.61 -18.79 -11.15
C GLU A 192 12.82 -17.71 -10.40
N LEU A 193 11.58 -17.48 -10.81
CA LEU A 193 10.69 -16.59 -10.07
C LEU A 193 10.32 -17.22 -8.72
N PRO A 194 10.15 -16.41 -7.67
CA PRO A 194 9.59 -16.89 -6.42
C PRO A 194 8.24 -17.56 -6.64
N PRO A 195 7.86 -18.52 -5.77
CA PRO A 195 6.54 -19.12 -5.81
C PRO A 195 5.43 -18.07 -5.86
N LYS A 196 4.35 -18.39 -6.56
CA LYS A 196 3.18 -17.52 -6.60
C LYS A 196 2.68 -17.23 -5.18
N GLY A 197 2.38 -15.97 -4.91
CA GLY A 197 2.00 -15.48 -3.58
C GLY A 197 3.16 -15.02 -2.72
N SER A 198 4.41 -15.19 -3.16
CA SER A 198 5.57 -14.72 -2.41
C SER A 198 5.59 -13.20 -2.24
N VAL A 199 6.00 -12.78 -1.05
CA VAL A 199 6.41 -11.41 -0.77
C VAL A 199 7.88 -11.26 -1.16
N ILE A 200 8.17 -10.28 -2.01
CA ILE A 200 9.52 -10.03 -2.55
C ILE A 200 10.05 -8.69 -2.08
N GLY A 201 11.37 -8.61 -1.91
CA GLY A 201 12.06 -7.41 -1.47
C GLY A 201 11.93 -7.10 0.03
N ALA A 202 11.06 -7.78 0.78
CA ALA A 202 10.87 -7.62 2.22
C ALA A 202 11.18 -8.94 2.98
N GLY A 203 11.43 -8.85 4.29
CA GLY A 203 11.69 -10.03 5.12
C GLY A 203 10.41 -10.73 5.58
N ASP A 204 10.53 -11.87 6.25
CA ASP A 204 9.39 -12.66 6.75
C ASP A 204 9.02 -12.35 8.20
N SER A 205 9.93 -11.71 8.94
CA SER A 205 9.72 -11.34 10.33
C SER A 205 9.19 -9.90 10.46
N THR A 206 9.36 -9.31 11.63
CA THR A 206 8.86 -7.98 11.97
C THR A 206 9.95 -6.92 11.95
N VAL A 207 9.58 -5.65 11.82
CA VAL A 207 10.48 -4.48 11.92
C VAL A 207 11.31 -4.52 13.21
N CYS A 208 10.81 -5.16 14.26
CA CYS A 208 11.55 -5.30 15.51
C CYS A 208 12.90 -6.01 15.32
N ASP A 209 13.06 -6.94 14.37
CA ASP A 209 14.32 -7.66 14.17
C ASP A 209 15.42 -6.80 13.56
N GLU A 210 15.04 -5.75 12.82
CA GLU A 210 15.95 -4.77 12.22
C GLU A 210 16.09 -3.51 13.09
N CYS A 211 15.29 -3.37 14.15
CA CYS A 211 15.24 -2.18 14.97
C CYS A 211 16.46 -2.08 15.89
N PRO A 212 17.24 -0.98 15.85
CA PRO A 212 18.46 -0.84 16.64
C PRO A 212 18.21 -0.55 18.13
N ARG A 213 16.97 -0.21 18.50
CA ARG A 213 16.61 0.16 19.88
C ARG A 213 16.68 -1.03 20.83
N ALA A 214 17.21 -0.79 22.02
CA ALA A 214 17.25 -1.74 23.12
C ALA A 214 15.84 -2.15 23.53
N ARG A 215 15.66 -3.45 23.81
CA ARG A 215 14.39 -4.04 24.23
C ARG A 215 14.61 -4.80 25.53
N ASN A 216 13.81 -4.51 26.54
CA ASN A 216 13.79 -5.23 27.80
C ASN A 216 12.46 -5.99 27.92
N VAL A 217 11.92 -6.09 29.13
CA VAL A 217 10.56 -6.59 29.37
C VAL A 217 9.58 -5.42 29.20
N LYS A 218 8.71 -5.52 28.20
CA LYS A 218 7.70 -4.49 27.94
C LYS A 218 6.61 -4.55 29.01
N SER A 219 6.47 -3.47 29.77
CA SER A 219 5.41 -3.26 30.76
C SER A 219 4.87 -1.84 30.53
N ILE A 220 3.74 -1.76 29.82
CA ILE A 220 3.12 -0.50 29.41
C ILE A 220 2.04 -0.14 30.41
N LYS A 221 2.21 1.00 31.07
CA LYS A 221 1.25 1.55 32.05
C LYS A 221 0.42 2.70 31.51
N GLU A 222 0.74 3.18 30.31
CA GLU A 222 0.05 4.29 29.65
C GLU A 222 0.48 4.32 28.18
N PHE A 223 -0.46 4.58 27.27
CA PHE A 223 -0.15 4.97 25.90
C PHE A 223 -0.20 6.49 25.76
N LYS A 224 0.81 7.07 25.09
CA LYS A 224 0.89 8.50 24.79
C LYS A 224 1.21 8.72 23.32
N ARG A 225 0.74 9.85 22.79
CA ARG A 225 1.20 10.29 21.49
C ARG A 225 2.65 10.76 21.63
N ILE A 226 3.44 10.58 20.58
CA ILE A 226 4.87 10.87 20.62
C ILE A 226 5.19 12.33 21.01
N GLN A 227 4.34 13.30 20.62
CA GLN A 227 4.54 14.70 20.98
C GLN A 227 4.24 15.03 22.46
N ASP A 228 3.58 14.11 23.17
CA ASP A 228 3.22 14.27 24.59
C ASP A 228 4.28 13.62 25.51
N ILE A 229 5.37 13.09 24.94
CA ILE A 229 6.51 12.51 25.66
C ILE A 229 7.73 13.40 25.48
N ALA A 230 8.25 13.91 26.60
CA ALA A 230 9.48 14.70 26.63
C ALA A 230 10.32 14.37 27.88
N PRO A 231 11.57 13.89 27.75
CA PRO A 231 12.25 13.49 26.51
C PRO A 231 11.84 12.08 26.03
N VAL A 232 11.95 11.81 24.73
CA VAL A 232 11.96 10.44 24.18
C VAL A 232 13.38 9.89 24.33
N ASP A 233 13.52 8.75 24.99
CA ASP A 233 14.79 8.04 25.10
C ASP A 233 15.21 7.53 23.70
N PRO A 234 16.41 7.88 23.20
CA PRO A 234 16.85 7.50 21.85
C PRO A 234 17.22 6.02 21.72
N ASP A 235 17.55 5.34 22.82
CA ASP A 235 18.05 3.98 22.84
C ASP A 235 16.94 2.97 23.18
N LEU A 236 16.04 3.32 24.11
CA LEU A 236 14.97 2.42 24.55
C LEU A 236 13.89 2.24 23.47
N CYS A 237 13.32 1.04 23.39
CA CYS A 237 12.17 0.74 22.54
C CYS A 237 11.03 1.76 22.73
N LEU A 238 10.55 2.37 21.64
CA LEU A 238 9.48 3.38 21.70
C LEU A 238 8.19 2.82 22.31
N LEU A 239 7.89 1.53 22.08
CA LEU A 239 6.73 0.88 22.68
C LEU A 239 6.86 0.73 24.21
N GLU A 240 8.08 0.50 24.71
CA GLU A 240 8.36 0.45 26.16
C GLU A 240 8.24 1.82 26.83
N GLN A 241 8.34 2.90 26.04
CA GLN A 241 8.13 4.27 26.50
C GLN A 241 6.65 4.70 26.45
N GLY A 242 5.73 3.79 26.09
CA GLY A 242 4.31 4.09 25.95
C GLY A 242 3.93 4.73 24.60
N ILE A 243 4.84 4.81 23.63
CA ILE A 243 4.51 5.28 22.27
C ILE A 243 3.95 4.11 21.46
N PRO A 244 2.72 4.19 20.93
CA PRO A 244 2.09 3.08 20.21
C PRO A 244 2.81 2.84 18.86
N CYS A 245 3.83 1.99 18.90
CA CYS A 245 4.69 1.65 17.78
C CYS A 245 4.28 0.32 17.15
N ASN A 246 4.01 0.34 15.86
CA ASN A 246 3.45 -0.80 15.14
C ASN A 246 4.50 -1.84 14.69
N GLY A 247 5.77 -1.62 15.03
CA GLY A 247 6.88 -2.48 14.64
C GLY A 247 6.64 -3.99 14.89
N PRO A 248 6.08 -4.40 16.05
CA PRO A 248 5.85 -5.82 16.37
C PRO A 248 4.84 -6.55 15.47
N ALA A 249 4.05 -5.85 14.67
CA ALA A 249 3.09 -6.44 13.72
C ALA A 249 3.44 -6.14 12.26
N THR A 250 4.48 -5.35 12.01
CA THR A 250 4.82 -4.85 10.68
C THR A 250 5.98 -5.63 10.10
N ARG A 251 5.86 -6.07 8.85
CA ARG A 251 6.88 -6.83 8.12
C ARG A 251 8.21 -6.08 8.06
N SER A 252 9.31 -6.81 8.20
CA SER A 252 10.67 -6.28 8.10
C SER A 252 11.07 -5.98 6.63
N GLY A 253 12.17 -5.26 6.42
CA GLY A 253 12.71 -4.91 5.10
C GLY A 253 12.90 -3.40 4.91
N CYS A 254 12.26 -2.58 5.73
CA CYS A 254 12.48 -1.14 5.72
C CYS A 254 13.70 -0.71 6.54
N ASN A 255 14.44 -1.65 7.14
CA ASN A 255 15.60 -1.42 8.01
C ASN A 255 15.26 -0.52 9.22
N ALA A 256 14.04 -0.65 9.73
CA ALA A 256 13.52 0.12 10.87
C ALA A 256 13.80 1.63 10.79
N ARG A 257 13.67 2.22 9.59
CA ARG A 257 13.99 3.64 9.33
C ARG A 257 13.31 4.61 10.29
N CYS A 258 12.02 4.46 10.57
CA CYS A 258 11.31 5.39 11.44
C CYS A 258 11.84 5.31 12.89
N PRO A 259 11.90 4.12 13.53
CA PRO A 259 12.49 4.01 14.87
C PRO A 259 13.93 4.51 14.99
N ALA A 260 14.74 4.33 13.94
CA ALA A 260 16.13 4.79 13.90
C ALA A 260 16.27 6.33 13.97
N VAL A 261 15.24 7.08 13.53
CA VAL A 261 15.20 8.55 13.61
C VAL A 261 14.29 9.08 14.72
N GLY A 262 13.87 8.20 15.64
CA GLY A 262 13.05 8.60 16.80
C GLY A 262 11.54 8.60 16.57
N ALA A 263 11.05 8.22 15.39
CA ALA A 263 9.62 8.11 15.12
C ALA A 263 9.13 6.67 15.28
N GLN A 264 7.90 6.47 15.74
CA GLN A 264 7.31 5.15 15.82
C GLN A 264 7.11 4.53 14.42
N CYS A 265 7.22 3.21 14.32
CA CYS A 265 6.73 2.50 13.14
C CYS A 265 5.21 2.67 13.06
N ILE A 266 4.71 2.96 11.85
CA ILE A 266 3.29 3.21 11.59
C ILE A 266 2.61 2.12 10.74
N GLY A 267 3.33 1.07 10.34
CA GLY A 267 2.72 -0.11 9.72
C GLY A 267 2.71 -0.19 8.19
N CYS A 268 3.45 0.65 7.48
CA CYS A 268 3.34 0.77 6.03
C CYS A 268 3.84 -0.43 5.19
N TYR A 269 4.46 -1.43 5.82
CA TYR A 269 4.97 -2.64 5.16
C TYR A 269 4.01 -3.83 5.29
N GLY A 270 2.86 -3.64 5.92
CA GLY A 270 1.89 -4.71 6.09
C GLY A 270 2.33 -5.80 7.07
N PRO A 271 1.57 -6.90 7.12
CA PRO A 271 1.78 -7.99 8.06
C PRO A 271 3.03 -8.84 7.75
N ALA A 272 3.66 -9.33 8.82
CA ALA A 272 4.70 -10.37 8.73
C ALA A 272 4.13 -11.70 8.20
N GLU A 273 5.01 -12.65 7.87
CA GLU A 273 4.62 -13.94 7.30
C GLU A 273 3.66 -14.71 8.23
N GLY A 274 2.64 -15.35 7.64
CA GLY A 274 1.63 -16.13 8.37
C GLY A 274 0.59 -15.32 9.16
N VAL A 275 0.63 -13.99 9.11
CA VAL A 275 -0.39 -13.15 9.77
C VAL A 275 -1.55 -12.89 8.81
N MET A 276 -2.76 -13.33 9.20
CA MET A 276 -3.98 -13.16 8.39
C MET A 276 -4.54 -11.73 8.43
N ASP A 277 -4.49 -11.08 9.59
CA ASP A 277 -5.02 -9.74 9.79
C ASP A 277 -4.04 -8.90 10.60
N TYR A 278 -3.56 -7.82 9.97
CA TYR A 278 -2.58 -6.92 10.53
C TYR A 278 -3.06 -6.26 11.83
N GLY A 279 -4.29 -5.73 11.82
CA GLY A 279 -4.82 -4.99 12.97
C GLY A 279 -5.08 -5.90 14.15
N ALA A 280 -5.64 -7.11 13.91
CA ALA A 280 -5.81 -8.11 14.96
C ALA A 280 -4.46 -8.54 15.58
N ARG A 281 -3.41 -8.70 14.75
CA ARG A 281 -2.07 -9.03 15.23
C ARG A 281 -1.48 -7.90 16.08
N LEU A 282 -1.67 -6.65 15.67
CA LEU A 282 -1.19 -5.49 16.40
C LEU A 282 -1.92 -5.29 17.73
N ILE A 283 -3.25 -5.46 17.75
CA ILE A 283 -4.04 -5.46 18.99
C ILE A 283 -3.51 -6.53 19.94
N THR A 284 -3.25 -7.74 19.44
CA THR A 284 -2.64 -8.82 20.25
C THR A 284 -1.29 -8.38 20.82
N ALA A 285 -0.42 -7.78 19.99
CA ALA A 285 0.89 -7.32 20.43
C ALA A 285 0.82 -6.24 21.51
N PHE A 286 -0.13 -5.29 21.42
CA PHE A 286 -0.34 -4.27 22.45
C PHE A 286 -0.94 -4.86 23.72
N SER A 287 -1.99 -5.68 23.62
CA SER A 287 -2.65 -6.28 24.77
C SER A 287 -1.71 -7.16 25.62
N SER A 288 -0.72 -7.81 25.00
CA SER A 288 0.22 -8.71 25.67
C SER A 288 1.30 -8.00 26.49
N VAL A 289 1.39 -6.67 26.42
CA VAL A 289 2.41 -5.87 27.09
C VAL A 289 1.83 -4.80 28.02
N ILE A 290 0.51 -4.76 28.18
CA ILE A 290 -0.16 -3.89 29.14
C ILE A 290 0.10 -4.44 30.56
N ASP A 291 0.57 -3.56 31.43
CA ASP A 291 0.83 -3.88 32.84
C ASP A 291 -0.35 -3.43 33.71
N ALA A 292 -1.40 -4.24 33.74
CA ALA A 292 -2.62 -4.01 34.50
C ALA A 292 -3.25 -5.33 34.97
N ASN A 293 -3.94 -5.30 36.12
CA ASN A 293 -4.60 -6.48 36.69
C ASN A 293 -6.12 -6.33 36.82
N THR A 294 -6.65 -5.15 36.48
CA THR A 294 -8.08 -4.82 36.57
C THR A 294 -8.58 -4.29 35.24
N THR A 295 -9.88 -4.46 34.97
CA THR A 295 -10.50 -3.97 33.72
C THR A 295 -10.42 -2.45 33.63
N GLU A 296 -10.64 -1.75 34.75
CA GLU A 296 -10.60 -0.29 34.82
C GLU A 296 -9.21 0.28 34.49
N GLU A 297 -8.14 -0.41 34.91
CA GLU A 297 -6.78 -0.04 34.54
C GLU A 297 -6.50 -0.27 33.05
N ILE A 298 -6.96 -1.40 32.50
CA ILE A 298 -6.79 -1.73 31.08
C ILE A 298 -7.49 -0.68 30.21
N ASP A 299 -8.76 -0.36 30.52
CA ASP A 299 -9.54 0.62 29.76
C ASP A 299 -8.85 1.99 29.78
N ARG A 300 -8.41 2.45 30.96
CA ARG A 300 -7.65 3.71 31.08
C ARG A 300 -6.37 3.72 30.24
N ILE A 301 -5.66 2.60 30.15
CA ILE A 301 -4.44 2.50 29.34
C ILE A 301 -4.78 2.58 27.86
N LEU A 302 -5.79 1.83 27.41
CA LEU A 302 -6.24 1.78 26.02
C LEU A 302 -6.83 3.11 25.55
N ASP A 303 -7.50 3.87 26.44
CA ASP A 303 -8.01 5.22 26.18
C ASP A 303 -6.89 6.21 25.82
N GLY A 304 -5.64 5.89 26.14
CA GLY A 304 -4.45 6.63 25.66
C GLY A 304 -4.24 6.56 24.13
N ILE A 305 -4.97 5.69 23.43
CA ILE A 305 -4.98 5.59 21.96
C ILE A 305 -6.26 6.28 21.43
N PRO A 306 -6.19 7.55 21.00
CA PRO A 306 -7.37 8.35 20.68
C PRO A 306 -8.12 7.89 19.41
N ASP A 307 -7.43 7.21 18.50
CA ASP A 307 -8.01 6.64 17.29
C ASP A 307 -7.49 5.21 17.11
N PRO A 308 -8.14 4.20 17.72
CA PRO A 308 -7.72 2.81 17.59
C PRO A 308 -7.75 2.33 16.14
N THR A 309 -8.69 2.81 15.32
CA THR A 309 -8.82 2.37 13.92
C THR A 309 -7.65 2.89 13.08
N GLY A 310 -7.35 4.18 13.16
CA GLY A 310 -6.20 4.79 12.47
C GLY A 310 -4.85 4.41 13.08
N GLN A 311 -4.82 3.81 14.27
CA GLN A 311 -3.62 3.20 14.84
C GLN A 311 -3.36 1.81 14.25
N VAL A 312 -4.40 0.96 14.16
CA VAL A 312 -4.23 -0.46 13.83
C VAL A 312 -4.55 -0.85 12.39
N TYR A 313 -5.25 -0.01 11.62
CA TYR A 313 -5.61 -0.27 10.23
C TYR A 313 -5.22 0.86 9.26
N ARG A 314 -4.26 1.70 9.65
CA ARG A 314 -3.83 2.87 8.88
C ARG A 314 -3.58 2.57 7.39
N PHE A 315 -2.90 1.45 7.11
CA PHE A 315 -2.49 1.08 5.76
C PHE A 315 -3.24 -0.14 5.20
N ASN A 316 -4.09 -0.80 6.00
CA ASN A 316 -4.46 -2.18 5.74
C ASN A 316 -5.96 -2.43 5.91
N LEU A 317 -6.76 -1.39 6.16
CA LEU A 317 -8.19 -1.55 6.39
C LEU A 317 -8.88 -2.28 5.24
N ALA A 318 -8.58 -1.93 3.99
CA ALA A 318 -9.23 -2.52 2.82
C ALA A 318 -8.85 -3.99 2.60
N GLY A 319 -7.61 -4.38 2.92
CA GLY A 319 -7.14 -5.76 2.89
C GLY A 319 -7.42 -6.59 4.14
N SER A 320 -7.90 -5.96 5.23
CA SER A 320 -8.22 -6.65 6.48
C SER A 320 -9.41 -7.61 6.35
N LEU A 321 -9.63 -8.44 7.36
CA LEU A 321 -10.85 -9.26 7.47
C LEU A 321 -12.11 -8.41 7.60
N LEU A 322 -11.99 -7.19 8.14
CA LEU A 322 -13.09 -6.26 8.32
C LEU A 322 -13.46 -5.51 7.02
N LYS A 323 -12.46 -5.20 6.19
CA LYS A 323 -12.54 -4.52 4.87
C LYS A 323 -13.09 -3.10 4.87
N ALA A 324 -14.21 -2.88 5.53
CA ALA A 324 -14.97 -1.64 5.51
C ALA A 324 -15.98 -1.57 6.66
N ASN A 325 -16.37 -0.35 7.03
CA ASN A 325 -17.57 -0.14 7.82
C ASN A 325 -18.80 -0.60 7.02
N ARG A 326 -19.78 -1.18 7.70
CA ARG A 326 -21.10 -1.54 7.12
C ARG A 326 -21.71 -0.37 6.35
N ASP A 327 -21.55 0.85 6.85
CA ASP A 327 -22.15 2.04 6.25
C ASP A 327 -21.49 2.45 4.93
N ALA A 328 -20.23 2.07 4.69
CA ALA A 328 -19.55 2.33 3.41
C ALA A 328 -20.20 1.60 2.21
N TRP A 329 -20.99 0.56 2.48
CA TRP A 329 -21.71 -0.19 1.44
C TRP A 329 -23.05 0.43 1.05
N LYS A 330 -23.53 1.41 1.83
CA LYS A 330 -24.77 2.14 1.56
C LYS A 330 -24.56 3.06 0.36
N VAL A 331 -25.61 3.19 -0.45
CA VAL A 331 -25.68 4.23 -1.49
C VAL A 331 -26.37 5.41 -0.83
N LYS A 332 -25.59 6.44 -0.48
CA LYS A 332 -26.09 7.77 -0.17
C LYS A 332 -25.58 8.69 -1.25
#